data_AF-A0A1V5BUR1-F1
#
_entry.id   AF-A0A1V5BUR1-F1
#
_cell.length_a   1.000
_cell.length_b   1.000
_cell.length_c   1.000
_cell.angle_alpha   90.00
_cell.angle_beta   90.00
_cell.angle_gamma   90.00
#
_symmetry.space_group_name_H-M   'P 1'
#
loop_
_entity.id
_entity.type
_entity.pdbx_description
1 polymer ?
#
loop_
_entity_poly.entity_id
_entity_poly.type
_entity_poly.pdbx_seq_one_letter_code
_entity_poly.pdbx_strand_id
1 'polypeptide(L)'
;MKIILENELEKWAWGVMMAAHYKWEKNHGGSLQDLMSWYFEDLYKEETEKALKDEIECRFRRAWGDDSRLTEEEYVAKGLEEGLEICGDDWDDDEKKDYENELREDFKFLQEDIAYEREGLEFDVKKELRSLYYTFFNAPEDLTVIYKDEIIQGKKDK
;
A
#
# COMPACT_ATOMS: atom_id res chain seq x y z
N MET A 1 -8.25 6.27 -25.40
CA MET A 1 -8.59 6.30 -23.94
C MET A 1 -7.31 6.61 -23.15
N LYS A 2 -7.38 7.16 -21.92
CA LYS A 2 -6.18 7.35 -21.08
C LYS A 2 -6.30 6.63 -19.74
N ILE A 3 -5.22 5.99 -19.31
CA ILE A 3 -5.03 5.49 -17.94
C ILE A 3 -3.94 6.35 -17.29
N ILE A 4 -4.20 6.80 -16.08
CA ILE A 4 -3.24 7.52 -15.24
C ILE A 4 -2.80 6.52 -14.18
N LEU A 5 -1.49 6.27 -14.08
CA LEU A 5 -0.90 5.46 -13.05
C LEU A 5 -0.49 6.37 -11.89
N GLU A 6 -1.02 6.11 -10.71
CA GLU A 6 -0.94 7.01 -9.55
C GLU A 6 0.25 6.69 -8.64
N ASN A 7 0.77 5.46 -8.69
CA ASN A 7 1.82 4.98 -7.79
C ASN A 7 2.83 4.06 -8.51
N GLU A 8 3.94 3.74 -7.83
CA GLU A 8 4.99 2.89 -8.40
C GLU A 8 4.53 1.43 -8.58
N LEU A 9 3.57 0.95 -7.76
CA LEU A 9 2.97 -0.37 -7.93
C LEU A 9 2.24 -0.49 -9.29
N GLU A 10 1.41 0.49 -9.63
CA GLU A 10 0.68 0.53 -10.90
C GLU A 10 1.63 0.63 -12.10
N LYS A 11 2.70 1.42 -11.97
CA LYS A 11 3.76 1.50 -12.98
C LYS A 11 4.49 0.18 -13.19
N TRP A 12 4.85 -0.49 -12.10
CA TRP A 12 5.49 -1.80 -12.15
C TRP A 12 4.55 -2.85 -12.77
N ALA A 13 3.29 -2.87 -12.34
CA ALA A 13 2.27 -3.76 -12.88
C ALA A 13 2.03 -3.54 -14.37
N TRP A 14 2.01 -2.28 -14.83
CA TRP A 14 1.98 -1.95 -16.25
C TRP A 14 3.14 -2.59 -17.04
N GLY A 15 4.36 -2.51 -16.51
CA GLY A 15 5.54 -3.13 -17.15
C GLY A 15 5.40 -4.65 -17.30
N VAL A 16 4.92 -5.33 -16.26
CA VAL A 16 4.66 -6.78 -16.27
C VAL A 16 3.57 -7.14 -17.28
N MET A 17 2.47 -6.37 -17.33
CA MET A 17 1.38 -6.58 -18.29
C MET A 17 1.85 -6.43 -19.74
N MET A 18 2.69 -5.43 -20.04
CA MET A 18 3.25 -5.25 -21.38
C MET A 18 4.13 -6.43 -21.79
N ALA A 19 4.93 -6.98 -20.87
CA ALA A 19 5.73 -8.17 -21.12
C ALA A 19 4.87 -9.42 -21.36
N ALA A 20 3.80 -9.59 -20.57
CA ALA A 20 2.84 -10.69 -20.74
C ALA A 20 2.12 -10.60 -22.10
N HIS A 21 1.63 -9.41 -22.47
CA HIS A 21 0.93 -9.17 -23.73
C HIS A 21 1.82 -9.48 -24.95
N TYR A 22 3.07 -9.01 -24.95
CA TYR A 22 4.03 -9.29 -26.02
C TYR A 22 4.29 -10.80 -26.21
N LYS A 23 4.35 -11.58 -25.11
CA LYS A 23 4.50 -13.04 -25.22
C LYS A 23 3.21 -13.74 -25.63
N TRP A 24 2.04 -13.24 -25.22
CA TRP A 24 0.74 -13.74 -25.64
C TRP A 24 0.53 -13.57 -27.15
N GLU A 25 0.81 -12.38 -27.69
CA GLU A 25 0.73 -12.11 -29.14
C GLU A 25 1.58 -13.10 -29.96
N LYS A 26 2.70 -13.55 -29.39
CA LYS A 26 3.62 -14.52 -30.03
C LYS A 26 3.22 -15.99 -29.84
N ASN A 27 2.44 -16.32 -28.82
CA ASN A 27 2.09 -17.69 -28.45
C ASN A 27 0.57 -17.79 -28.20
N HIS A 28 -0.19 -18.16 -29.23
CA HIS A 28 -1.67 -18.23 -29.19
C HIS A 28 -2.25 -19.42 -28.37
N GLY A 29 -1.64 -19.78 -27.24
CA GLY A 29 -1.99 -21.00 -26.48
C GLY A 29 -3.01 -20.83 -25.35
N GLY A 30 -3.21 -19.62 -24.81
CA GLY A 30 -4.06 -19.37 -23.64
C GLY A 30 -4.78 -18.01 -23.70
N SER A 31 -5.65 -17.70 -22.73
CA SER A 31 -6.26 -16.37 -22.64
C SER A 31 -5.24 -15.35 -22.11
N LEU A 32 -5.31 -14.10 -22.54
CA LEU A 32 -4.41 -13.03 -22.06
C LEU A 32 -4.56 -12.84 -20.53
N GLN A 33 -5.75 -13.06 -19.99
CA GLN A 33 -6.03 -12.99 -18.56
C GLN A 33 -5.28 -14.08 -17.77
N ASP A 34 -5.35 -15.34 -18.21
CA ASP A 34 -4.63 -16.45 -17.55
C ASP A 34 -3.13 -16.22 -17.59
N LEU A 35 -2.62 -15.70 -18.72
CA LEU A 35 -1.20 -15.39 -18.85
C LEU A 35 -0.78 -14.27 -17.89
N MET A 36 -1.59 -13.22 -17.74
CA MET A 36 -1.29 -12.14 -16.79
C MET A 36 -1.32 -12.65 -15.35
N SER A 37 -2.35 -13.39 -14.95
CA SER A 37 -2.40 -14.02 -13.61
C SER A 37 -1.15 -14.87 -13.33
N TRP A 38 -0.75 -15.72 -14.27
CA TRP A 38 0.49 -16.49 -14.16
C TRP A 38 1.74 -15.62 -14.01
N TYR A 39 1.81 -14.48 -14.73
CA TYR A 39 2.95 -13.57 -14.58
C TYR A 39 3.05 -12.99 -13.17
N PHE A 40 1.95 -12.57 -12.57
CA PHE A 40 1.96 -11.93 -11.25
C PHE A 40 2.05 -12.95 -10.10
N GLU A 41 1.32 -14.05 -10.21
CA GLU A 41 1.17 -14.99 -9.09
C GLU A 41 2.25 -16.09 -9.10
N ASP A 42 2.87 -16.36 -10.25
CA ASP A 42 3.89 -17.40 -10.38
C ASP A 42 5.25 -16.84 -10.84
N LEU A 43 5.32 -16.13 -11.97
CA LEU A 43 6.61 -15.74 -12.58
C LEU A 43 7.31 -14.61 -11.83
N TYR A 44 6.56 -13.58 -11.44
CA TYR A 44 7.03 -12.39 -10.72
C TYR A 44 6.46 -12.35 -9.30
N LYS A 45 6.20 -13.51 -8.71
CA LYS A 45 5.54 -13.60 -7.40
C LYS A 45 6.26 -12.77 -6.33
N GLU A 46 7.58 -12.95 -6.22
CA GLU A 46 8.38 -12.26 -5.20
C GLU A 46 8.38 -10.75 -5.41
N GLU A 47 8.51 -10.30 -6.66
CA GLU A 47 8.45 -8.88 -7.01
C GLU A 47 7.06 -8.29 -6.78
N THR A 48 6.00 -9.06 -7.07
CA THR A 48 4.61 -8.68 -6.80
C THR A 48 4.37 -8.51 -5.31
N GLU A 49 4.75 -9.50 -4.51
CA GLU A 49 4.61 -9.47 -3.05
C GLU A 49 5.40 -8.31 -2.45
N LYS A 50 6.61 -8.06 -2.96
CA LYS A 50 7.43 -6.92 -2.54
C LYS A 50 6.76 -5.59 -2.90
N ALA A 51 6.31 -5.42 -4.14
CA ALA A 51 5.68 -4.17 -4.58
C ALA A 51 4.38 -3.88 -3.80
N LEU A 52 3.58 -4.91 -3.50
CA LEU A 52 2.41 -4.80 -2.64
C LEU A 52 2.78 -4.36 -1.23
N LYS A 53 3.78 -5.00 -0.62
CA LYS A 53 4.24 -4.67 0.73
C LYS A 53 4.78 -3.24 0.82
N ASP A 54 5.56 -2.82 -0.18
CA ASP A 54 6.14 -1.47 -0.23
C ASP A 54 5.03 -0.40 -0.37
N GLU A 55 4.00 -0.65 -1.19
CA GLU A 55 2.86 0.27 -1.34
C GLU A 55 2.00 0.34 -0.07
N ILE A 56 1.71 -0.81 0.55
CA ILE A 56 0.99 -0.88 1.84
C ILE A 56 1.74 -0.08 2.90
N GLU A 57 3.05 -0.31 3.07
CA GLU A 57 3.86 0.42 4.05
C GLU A 57 3.93 1.92 3.75
N CYS A 58 3.98 2.31 2.48
CA CYS A 58 3.95 3.72 2.06
C CYS A 58 2.64 4.41 2.46
N ARG A 59 1.50 3.81 2.13
CA ARG A 59 0.17 4.34 2.49
C ARG A 59 -0.05 4.34 4.00
N PHE A 60 0.38 3.27 4.66
CA PHE A 60 0.26 3.12 6.10
C PHE A 60 1.06 4.21 6.85
N ARG A 61 2.30 4.48 6.42
CA ARG A 61 3.10 5.60 6.97
C ARG A 61 2.46 6.96 6.70
N ARG A 62 1.78 7.16 5.56
CA ARG A 62 1.07 8.42 5.28
C ARG A 62 -0.14 8.62 6.19
N ALA A 63 -0.83 7.55 6.57
CA ALA A 63 -2.00 7.61 7.44
C ALA A 63 -1.62 7.81 8.90
N TRP A 64 -0.67 7.01 9.41
CA TRP A 64 -0.37 6.93 10.84
C TRP A 64 0.97 7.55 11.26
N GLY A 65 1.78 8.00 10.31
CA GLY A 65 3.10 8.57 10.61
C GLY A 65 3.98 7.61 11.43
N ASP A 66 4.75 8.20 12.34
CA ASP A 66 5.67 7.47 13.21
C ASP A 66 4.97 6.82 14.42
N ASP A 67 3.73 7.24 14.74
CA ASP A 67 2.97 6.70 15.89
C ASP A 67 2.66 5.21 15.72
N SER A 68 2.54 4.75 14.47
CA SER A 68 2.37 3.33 14.14
C SER A 68 3.56 2.42 14.47
N ARG A 69 4.69 2.99 14.88
CA ARG A 69 5.93 2.25 15.16
C ARG A 69 6.34 2.31 16.62
N LEU A 70 5.63 3.09 17.43
CA LEU A 70 5.93 3.24 18.85
C LEU A 70 5.73 1.91 19.58
N THR A 71 6.64 1.59 20.50
CA THR A 71 6.35 0.59 21.52
C THR A 71 5.35 1.14 22.54
N GLU A 72 4.76 0.27 23.36
CA GLU A 72 3.88 0.70 24.45
C GLU A 72 4.61 1.70 25.36
N GLU A 73 5.88 1.44 25.67
CA GLU A 73 6.70 2.30 26.51
C GLU A 73 7.02 3.65 25.85
N GLU A 74 7.28 3.67 24.54
CA GLU A 74 7.52 4.91 23.80
C GLU A 74 6.25 5.76 23.72
N TYR A 75 5.10 5.13 23.51
CA TYR A 75 3.79 5.78 23.49
C TYR A 75 3.46 6.38 24.87
N VAL A 76 3.63 5.60 25.93
CA VAL A 76 3.40 6.06 27.31
C VAL A 76 4.36 7.19 27.69
N ALA A 77 5.64 7.09 27.34
CA ALA A 77 6.61 8.14 27.62
C ALA A 77 6.25 9.45 26.90
N LYS A 78 5.84 9.37 25.63
CA LYS A 78 5.38 10.53 24.85
C LYS A 78 4.12 11.15 25.47
N GLY A 79 3.13 10.34 25.83
CA GLY A 79 1.90 10.81 26.47
C GLY A 79 2.16 11.46 27.84
N LEU A 80 3.09 10.92 28.62
CA LEU A 80 3.51 11.53 29.88
C LEU A 80 4.24 12.86 29.67
N GLU A 81 5.11 12.97 28.66
CA GLU A 81 5.79 14.23 28.32
C GLU A 81 4.79 15.31 27.89
N GLU A 82 3.83 14.96 27.04
CA GLU A 82 2.74 15.85 26.60
C GLU A 82 1.84 16.25 27.77
N GLY A 83 1.50 15.31 28.65
CA GLY A 83 0.73 15.55 29.86
C GLY A 83 1.43 16.54 30.80
N LEU A 84 2.75 16.41 30.97
CA LEU A 84 3.58 17.34 31.75
C LEU A 84 3.67 18.72 31.10
N GLU A 85 3.73 18.80 29.77
CA GLU A 85 3.73 20.08 29.05
C GLU A 85 2.41 20.85 29.26
N ILE A 86 1.28 20.13 29.30
CA ILE A 86 -0.06 20.71 29.42
C ILE A 86 -0.41 21.03 30.88
N CYS A 87 -0.11 20.13 31.81
CA CYS A 87 -0.57 20.18 33.20
C CYS A 87 0.52 20.60 34.21
N GLY A 88 1.79 20.63 33.80
CA GLY A 88 2.93 20.89 34.69
C GLY A 88 3.26 19.71 35.62
N ASP A 89 4.13 19.95 36.61
CA ASP A 89 4.56 18.95 37.62
C ASP A 89 3.54 18.79 38.78
N ASP A 90 2.28 19.17 38.58
CA ASP A 90 1.26 19.24 39.64
C ASP A 90 0.62 17.88 39.97
N TRP A 91 1.06 16.79 39.34
CA TRP A 91 0.51 15.45 39.57
C TRP A 91 1.12 14.79 40.79
N ASP A 92 0.27 14.21 41.63
CA ASP A 92 0.74 13.27 42.63
C ASP A 92 1.10 11.89 42.02
N ASP A 93 1.75 11.05 42.81
CA ASP A 93 2.23 9.74 42.37
C ASP A 93 1.08 8.80 41.96
N ASP A 94 -0.11 8.94 42.55
CA ASP A 94 -1.28 8.11 42.25
C ASP A 94 -1.94 8.60 40.94
N GLU A 95 -2.11 9.90 40.77
CA GLU A 95 -2.63 10.53 39.54
C GLU A 95 -1.76 10.21 38.33
N LYS A 96 -0.44 10.30 38.48
CA LYS A 96 0.51 9.95 37.41
C LYS A 96 0.42 8.49 37.01
N LYS A 97 0.23 7.61 37.99
CA LYS A 97 0.13 6.16 37.76
C LYS A 97 -1.21 5.79 37.11
N ASP A 98 -2.29 6.45 37.49
CA ASP A 98 -3.59 6.26 36.86
C ASP A 98 -3.53 6.70 35.38
N TYR A 99 -2.94 7.86 35.09
CA TYR A 99 -2.74 8.32 33.72
C TYR A 99 -1.82 7.40 32.90
N GLU A 100 -0.75 6.85 33.51
CA GLU A 100 0.10 5.85 32.84
C GLU A 100 -0.70 4.61 32.43
N ASN A 101 -1.64 4.15 33.28
CA ASN A 101 -2.50 3.02 32.95
C ASN A 101 -3.49 3.37 31.83
N GLU A 102 -4.07 4.58 31.84
CA GLU A 102 -4.94 5.06 30.75
C GLU A 102 -4.18 5.05 29.41
N LEU A 103 -2.96 5.59 29.37
CA LEU A 103 -2.11 5.57 28.17
C LEU A 103 -1.81 4.14 27.68
N ARG A 104 -1.59 3.19 28.59
CA ARG A 104 -1.38 1.77 28.23
C ARG A 104 -2.65 1.12 27.67
N GLU A 105 -3.82 1.50 28.15
CA GLU A 105 -5.10 1.04 27.59
C GLU A 105 -5.34 1.65 26.21
N ASP A 106 -5.13 2.96 26.07
CA ASP A 106 -5.22 3.67 24.80
C ASP A 106 -4.28 3.08 23.74
N PHE A 107 -3.06 2.71 24.12
CA PHE A 107 -2.12 2.05 23.22
C PHE A 107 -2.66 0.71 22.67
N LYS A 108 -3.39 -0.07 23.49
CA LYS A 108 -3.99 -1.32 23.01
C LYS A 108 -5.05 -1.05 21.95
N PHE A 109 -5.93 -0.08 22.18
CA PHE A 109 -6.94 0.32 21.20
C PHE A 109 -6.30 0.84 19.92
N LEU A 110 -5.25 1.66 20.04
CA LEU A 110 -4.47 2.14 18.90
C LEU A 110 -3.88 0.97 18.08
N GLN A 111 -3.33 -0.05 18.72
CA GLN A 111 -2.79 -1.23 18.02
C GLN A 111 -3.88 -2.04 17.31
N GLU A 112 -5.07 -2.14 17.89
CA GLU A 112 -6.23 -2.79 17.26
C GLU A 112 -6.69 -2.01 16.01
N ASP A 113 -6.80 -0.69 16.10
CA ASP A 113 -7.16 0.18 14.97
C ASP A 113 -6.12 0.10 13.85
N ILE A 114 -4.83 0.16 14.20
CA ILE A 114 -3.71 -0.02 13.28
C ILE A 114 -3.81 -1.36 12.54
N ALA A 115 -4.08 -2.45 13.26
CA ALA A 115 -4.16 -3.79 12.67
C ALA A 115 -5.35 -3.89 11.71
N TYR A 116 -6.51 -3.37 12.12
CA TYR A 116 -7.71 -3.35 11.30
C TYR A 116 -7.50 -2.55 10.00
N GLU A 117 -6.91 -1.36 10.09
CA GLU A 117 -6.64 -0.55 8.91
C GLU A 117 -5.62 -1.20 7.99
N ARG A 118 -4.58 -1.86 8.53
CA ARG A 118 -3.58 -2.56 7.71
C ARG A 118 -4.22 -3.69 6.89
N GLU A 119 -5.15 -4.45 7.47
CA GLU A 119 -5.90 -5.49 6.75
C GLU A 119 -6.78 -4.88 5.64
N GLY A 120 -7.50 -3.80 5.95
CA GLY A 120 -8.32 -3.07 4.97
C GLY A 120 -7.48 -2.52 3.81
N LEU A 121 -6.33 -1.95 4.12
CA LEU A 121 -5.41 -1.37 3.14
C LEU A 121 -4.82 -2.45 2.22
N GLU A 122 -4.49 -3.62 2.76
CA GLU A 122 -4.03 -4.75 1.95
C GLU A 122 -5.11 -5.18 0.94
N PHE A 123 -6.36 -5.26 1.38
CA PHE A 123 -7.49 -5.58 0.51
C PHE A 123 -7.66 -4.55 -0.60
N ASP A 124 -7.60 -3.26 -0.27
CA ASP A 124 -7.78 -2.17 -1.21
C ASP A 124 -6.66 -2.13 -2.25
N VAL A 125 -5.40 -2.22 -1.84
CA VAL A 125 -4.24 -2.24 -2.76
C VAL A 125 -4.32 -3.44 -3.72
N LYS A 126 -4.70 -4.63 -3.22
CA LYS A 126 -4.92 -5.81 -4.08
C LYS A 126 -6.08 -5.62 -5.06
N LYS A 127 -7.15 -4.96 -4.62
CA LYS A 127 -8.32 -4.66 -5.47
C LYS A 127 -7.98 -3.65 -6.56
N GLU A 128 -7.20 -2.61 -6.25
CA GLU A 128 -6.69 -1.65 -7.23
C GLU A 128 -5.83 -2.35 -8.28
N LEU A 129 -4.90 -3.20 -7.86
CA LEU A 129 -4.07 -3.99 -8.76
C LEU A 129 -4.92 -4.86 -9.71
N ARG A 130 -5.95 -5.53 -9.19
CA ARG A 130 -6.90 -6.30 -10.02
C ARG A 130 -7.70 -5.40 -10.97
N SER A 131 -8.09 -4.20 -10.53
CA SER A 131 -8.81 -3.23 -11.36
C SER A 131 -7.94 -2.77 -12.54
N LEU A 132 -6.64 -2.57 -12.29
CA LEU A 132 -5.67 -2.24 -13.33
C LEU A 132 -5.60 -3.35 -14.40
N TYR A 133 -5.60 -4.62 -13.98
CA TYR A 133 -5.63 -5.76 -14.91
C TYR A 133 -6.89 -5.79 -15.77
N TYR A 134 -8.04 -5.60 -15.14
CA TYR A 134 -9.32 -5.58 -15.85
C TYR A 134 -9.39 -4.41 -16.85
N THR A 135 -8.89 -3.25 -16.45
CA THR A 135 -8.86 -2.06 -17.30
C THR A 135 -7.96 -2.29 -18.51
N PHE A 136 -6.78 -2.88 -18.32
CA PHE A 136 -5.89 -3.23 -19.42
C PHE A 136 -6.49 -4.26 -20.38
N PHE A 137 -7.11 -5.32 -19.86
CA PHE A 137 -7.71 -6.37 -20.68
C PHE A 137 -8.82 -5.83 -21.61
N ASN A 138 -9.56 -4.83 -21.13
CA ASN A 138 -10.65 -4.20 -21.90
C ASN A 138 -10.22 -2.88 -22.57
N ALA A 139 -8.93 -2.53 -22.52
CA ALA A 139 -8.45 -1.28 -23.07
C ALA A 139 -8.46 -1.30 -24.61
N PRO A 140 -8.78 -0.17 -25.27
CA PRO A 140 -8.66 -0.06 -26.72
C PRO A 140 -7.19 -0.04 -27.15
N GLU A 141 -6.92 -0.40 -28.41
CA GLU A 141 -5.57 -0.50 -28.97
C GLU A 141 -4.75 0.81 -28.97
N ASP A 142 -5.42 1.95 -28.79
CA ASP A 142 -4.88 3.32 -28.75
C ASP A 142 -4.84 3.89 -27.31
N LEU A 143 -4.73 3.02 -26.30
CA LEU A 143 -4.64 3.41 -24.89
C LEU A 143 -3.38 4.23 -24.59
N THR A 144 -3.53 5.49 -24.18
CA THR A 144 -2.42 6.29 -23.62
C THR A 144 -2.25 5.99 -22.13
N VAL A 145 -1.03 5.68 -21.70
CA VAL A 145 -0.70 5.44 -20.28
C VAL A 145 0.26 6.51 -19.77
N ILE A 146 -0.11 7.17 -18.67
CA ILE A 146 0.60 8.31 -18.09
C ILE A 146 1.05 7.96 -16.67
N TYR A 147 2.29 8.29 -16.32
CA TYR A 147 2.83 8.19 -14.95
C TYR A 147 3.62 9.46 -14.62
N LYS A 148 3.31 10.16 -13.52
CA LYS A 148 3.96 11.44 -13.15
C LYS A 148 4.08 12.42 -14.34
N ASP A 149 2.96 12.62 -15.05
CA ASP A 149 2.86 13.45 -16.27
C ASP A 149 3.65 12.98 -17.50
N GLU A 150 4.35 11.83 -17.42
CA GLU A 150 5.07 11.23 -18.54
C GLU A 150 4.24 10.13 -19.23
N ILE A 151 4.22 10.12 -20.56
CA ILE A 151 3.60 9.02 -21.33
C ILE A 151 4.59 7.85 -21.37
N ILE A 152 4.20 6.69 -20.82
CA ILE A 152 5.07 5.50 -20.68
C ILE A 152 4.62 4.30 -21.52
N GLN A 153 3.78 4.53 -22.51
CA GLN A 153 3.28 3.49 -23.39
C GLN A 153 4.46 2.84 -24.15
N GLY A 154 4.61 1.51 -24.04
CA GLY A 154 5.67 0.78 -24.72
C GLY A 154 5.61 1.02 -26.24
N LYS A 155 6.76 1.27 -26.89
CA LYS A 155 6.80 1.51 -28.33
C LYS A 155 6.16 0.32 -29.07
N LYS A 156 5.12 0.59 -29.88
CA LYS A 156 4.77 -0.29 -31.00
C LYS A 156 5.91 -0.16 -32.01
N ASP A 157 6.87 -1.09 -31.97
CA ASP A 157 7.75 -1.28 -33.11
C ASP A 157 6.85 -1.70 -34.29
N LYS A 158 6.79 -0.84 -35.30
CA LYS A 158 6.07 -1.07 -36.56
C LYS A 158 6.71 -2.18 -37.38
#